data_AF-A0A7Y2GSL2-F1
#
_entry.id   AF-A0A7Y2GSL2-F1
#
_cell.length_a   1.000
_cell.length_b   1.000
_cell.length_c   1.000
_cell.angle_alpha   90.00
_cell.angle_beta   90.00
_cell.angle_gamma   90.00
#
_symmetry.space_group_name_H-M   'P 1'
#
loop_
_entity.id
_entity.type
_entity.pdbx_description
1 polymer ?
#
loop_
_entity_poly.entity_id
_entity_poly.type
_entity_poly.pdbx_seq_one_letter_code
_entity_poly.pdbx_strand_id
1 'polypeptide(L)'
;MDTLYKVVLVLHILASIAAFGGLVAVSAYNSRTLKTTAGRAAPLLETTIEVTKFAHGALYAVAPLGIVLVSLSEGAIEFSALWISLSFLVWFAMIGVAHALGLKHLKAAAARADELDPTTDLADDAEALDSMKKMGLGDALGQLLLVGALVLMIWQPS
;
A
#
# COMPACT_ATOMS: atom_id res chain seq x y z
N MET A 1 -28.35 14.40 2.85
CA MET A 1 -27.32 13.60 2.13
C MET A 1 -28.01 12.62 1.19
N ASP A 2 -27.81 12.86 -0.10
CA ASP A 2 -28.39 12.11 -1.22
C ASP A 2 -27.93 10.64 -1.26
N THR A 3 -28.70 9.79 -1.95
CA THR A 3 -28.39 8.36 -2.15
C THR A 3 -27.03 8.17 -2.81
N LEU A 4 -26.67 9.03 -3.77
CA LEU A 4 -25.38 8.94 -4.46
C LEU A 4 -24.20 9.13 -3.49
N TYR A 5 -24.28 10.11 -2.58
CA TYR A 5 -23.26 10.34 -1.56
C TYR A 5 -22.99 9.07 -0.74
N LYS A 6 -24.04 8.39 -0.30
CA LYS A 6 -23.92 7.15 0.49
C LYS A 6 -23.28 6.01 -0.29
N VAL A 7 -23.62 5.86 -1.57
CA VAL A 7 -23.01 4.86 -2.45
C VAL A 7 -21.51 5.12 -2.63
N VAL A 8 -21.14 6.36 -2.95
CA VAL A 8 -19.72 6.73 -3.09
C VAL A 8 -18.97 6.55 -1.77
N LEU A 9 -19.61 6.87 -0.64
CA LEU A 9 -19.02 6.70 0.69
C LEU A 9 -18.69 5.24 0.97
N VAL A 10 -19.62 4.33 0.70
CA VAL A 10 -19.39 2.89 0.83
C VAL A 10 -18.25 2.44 -0.08
N LEU A 11 -18.22 2.88 -1.34
CA LEU A 11 -17.13 2.54 -2.25
C LEU A 11 -15.78 3.06 -1.76
N HIS A 12 -15.71 4.29 -1.24
CA HIS A 12 -14.49 4.88 -0.69
C HIS A 12 -13.97 4.09 0.50
N ILE A 13 -14.87 3.68 1.41
CA ILE A 13 -14.54 2.86 2.57
C ILE A 13 -14.06 1.47 2.12
N LEU A 14 -14.77 0.81 1.20
CA LEU A 14 -14.37 -0.51 0.68
C LEU A 14 -13.02 -0.46 -0.03
N ALA A 15 -12.77 0.57 -0.84
CA ALA A 15 -11.48 0.79 -1.49
C ALA A 15 -10.37 0.99 -0.45
N SER A 16 -10.64 1.77 0.61
CA SER A 16 -9.68 2.00 1.70
C SER A 16 -9.37 0.70 2.46
N ILE A 17 -10.39 -0.12 2.77
CA ILE A 17 -10.20 -1.42 3.42
C ILE A 17 -9.37 -2.36 2.53
N ALA A 18 -9.69 -2.45 1.24
CA ALA A 18 -8.95 -3.31 0.32
C ALA A 18 -7.49 -2.85 0.15
N ALA A 19 -7.26 -1.54 0.03
CA ALA A 19 -5.92 -0.96 -0.09
C ALA A 19 -5.06 -1.23 1.14
N PHE A 20 -5.57 -0.86 2.33
CA PHE A 20 -4.81 -0.95 3.57
C PHE A 20 -4.72 -2.38 4.11
N GLY A 21 -5.78 -3.18 3.95
CA GLY A 21 -5.75 -4.61 4.26
C GLY A 21 -4.73 -5.37 3.42
N GLY A 22 -4.65 -5.04 2.13
CA GLY A 22 -3.62 -5.57 1.23
C GLY A 22 -2.21 -5.22 1.67
N LEU A 23 -1.97 -3.96 2.09
CA LEU A 23 -0.66 -3.51 2.58
C LEU A 23 -0.19 -4.30 3.80
N VAL A 24 -1.08 -4.53 4.77
CA VAL A 24 -0.76 -5.33 5.97
C VAL A 24 -0.49 -6.80 5.61
N ALA A 25 -1.29 -7.39 4.72
CA ALA A 25 -1.10 -8.78 4.29
C ALA A 25 0.25 -9.00 3.58
N VAL A 26 0.65 -8.06 2.71
CA VAL A 26 1.93 -8.08 1.98
C VAL A 26 3.11 -8.09 2.95
N SER A 27 3.10 -7.23 3.97
CA SER A 27 4.18 -7.22 4.98
C SER A 27 4.33 -8.56 5.71
N ALA A 28 3.22 -9.26 5.98
CA ALA A 28 3.26 -10.57 6.61
C ALA A 28 3.93 -11.62 5.71
N TYR A 29 3.63 -11.62 4.40
CA TYR A 29 4.25 -12.53 3.44
C TYR A 29 5.74 -12.23 3.24
N ASN A 30 6.10 -10.96 3.10
CA ASN A 30 7.48 -10.49 2.96
C ASN A 30 8.38 -10.93 4.13
N SER A 31 7.85 -10.93 5.35
CA SER A 31 8.60 -11.38 6.52
C SER A 31 8.93 -12.88 6.52
N ARG A 32 8.16 -13.69 5.77
CA ARG A 32 8.35 -15.14 5.64
C ARG A 32 9.31 -15.50 4.51
N THR A 33 9.32 -14.73 3.42
CA THR A 33 10.18 -15.01 2.26
C THR A 33 11.66 -14.87 2.59
N LEU A 34 12.04 -13.99 3.53
CA LEU A 34 13.41 -13.88 4.04
C LEU A 34 13.87 -15.02 4.96
N LYS A 35 12.98 -15.96 5.32
CA LYS A 35 13.29 -17.06 6.25
C LYS A 35 13.20 -18.41 5.55
N THR A 36 13.36 -18.43 4.23
CA THR A 36 13.17 -19.62 3.43
C THR A 36 14.10 -19.62 2.22
N THR A 37 14.18 -20.77 1.55
CA THR A 37 15.02 -20.93 0.37
C THR A 37 14.41 -20.26 -0.85
N ALA A 38 15.23 -19.93 -1.84
CA ALA A 38 14.82 -19.26 -3.07
C ALA A 38 13.64 -19.97 -3.76
N GLY A 39 13.69 -21.31 -3.87
CA GLY A 39 12.62 -22.10 -4.48
C GLY A 39 11.27 -22.05 -3.75
N ARG A 40 11.26 -21.75 -2.45
CA ARG A 40 10.04 -21.54 -1.66
C ARG A 40 9.61 -20.07 -1.64
N ALA A 41 10.57 -19.15 -1.76
CA ALA A 41 10.32 -17.72 -1.75
C ALA A 41 9.74 -17.23 -3.08
N ALA A 42 10.21 -17.74 -4.21
CA ALA A 42 9.77 -17.36 -5.55
C ALA A 42 8.22 -17.33 -5.71
N PRO A 43 7.48 -18.44 -5.49
CA PRO A 43 6.02 -18.42 -5.65
C PRO A 43 5.30 -17.53 -4.62
N LEU A 44 5.89 -17.34 -3.42
CA LEU A 44 5.35 -16.43 -2.42
C LEU A 44 5.52 -14.97 -2.85
N LEU A 45 6.67 -14.60 -3.42
CA LEU A 45 6.94 -13.26 -3.93
C LEU A 45 6.06 -12.96 -5.15
N GLU A 46 5.86 -13.92 -6.05
CA GLU A 46 4.93 -13.80 -7.18
C GLU A 46 3.50 -13.56 -6.71
N THR A 47 3.00 -14.37 -5.77
CA THR A 47 1.69 -14.18 -5.14
C THR A 47 1.59 -12.80 -4.49
N THR A 48 2.66 -12.36 -3.81
CA THR A 48 2.71 -11.06 -3.17
C THR A 48 2.58 -9.94 -4.20
N ILE A 49 3.23 -10.05 -5.37
CA ILE A 49 3.10 -9.08 -6.47
C ILE A 49 1.65 -8.95 -6.93
N GLU A 50 0.91 -10.06 -7.06
CA GLU A 50 -0.50 -10.03 -7.47
C GLU A 50 -1.38 -9.33 -6.44
N VAL A 51 -1.22 -9.68 -5.15
CA VAL A 51 -1.93 -9.03 -4.05
C VAL A 51 -1.59 -7.54 -3.99
N THR A 52 -0.32 -7.18 -4.17
CA THR A 52 0.14 -5.79 -4.23
C THR A 52 -0.49 -5.03 -5.40
N LYS A 53 -0.62 -5.63 -6.59
CA LYS A 53 -1.31 -4.98 -7.73
C LYS A 53 -2.78 -4.69 -7.41
N PHE A 54 -3.47 -5.64 -6.79
CA PHE A 54 -4.86 -5.44 -6.36
C PHE A 54 -4.97 -4.34 -5.30
N ALA A 55 -4.11 -4.38 -4.27
CA ALA A 55 -4.08 -3.38 -3.21
C ALA A 55 -3.77 -1.98 -3.75
N HIS A 56 -2.85 -1.84 -4.71
CA HIS A 56 -2.58 -0.58 -5.40
C HIS A 56 -3.76 -0.08 -6.22
N GLY A 57 -4.45 -0.97 -6.94
CA GLY A 57 -5.68 -0.61 -7.66
C GLY A 57 -6.72 0.00 -6.73
N ALA A 58 -6.93 -0.62 -5.56
CA ALA A 58 -7.80 -0.08 -4.53
C ALA A 58 -7.28 1.26 -3.96
N LEU A 59 -5.98 1.38 -3.69
CA LEU A 59 -5.35 2.61 -3.19
C LEU A 59 -5.56 3.78 -4.18
N TYR A 60 -5.47 3.51 -5.49
CA TYR A 60 -5.73 4.50 -6.51
C TYR A 60 -7.19 4.98 -6.55
N ALA A 61 -8.13 4.12 -6.17
CA ALA A 61 -9.54 4.50 -6.11
C ALA A 61 -9.88 5.37 -4.89
N VAL A 62 -9.10 5.30 -3.80
CA VAL A 62 -9.35 6.05 -2.56
C VAL A 62 -9.46 7.55 -2.83
N ALA A 63 -8.45 8.18 -3.43
CA ALA A 63 -8.46 9.64 -3.62
C ALA A 63 -9.55 10.15 -4.57
N PRO A 64 -9.76 9.57 -5.77
CA PRO A 64 -10.87 9.98 -6.64
C PRO A 64 -12.24 9.86 -5.96
N LEU A 65 -12.49 8.77 -5.23
CA LEU A 65 -13.74 8.62 -4.48
C LEU A 65 -13.86 9.66 -3.35
N GLY A 66 -12.75 9.99 -2.69
CA GLY A 66 -12.71 11.06 -1.69
C GLY A 66 -13.00 12.45 -2.28
N ILE A 67 -12.45 12.76 -3.46
CA ILE A 67 -12.75 14.00 -4.20
C ILE A 67 -14.24 14.10 -4.49
N VAL A 68 -14.83 13.02 -5.04
CA VAL A 68 -16.27 12.98 -5.32
C VAL A 68 -17.10 13.17 -4.05
N LEU A 69 -16.70 12.59 -2.91
CA LEU A 69 -17.39 12.79 -1.63
C LEU A 69 -17.37 14.24 -1.16
N VAL A 70 -16.21 14.91 -1.26
CA VAL A 70 -16.10 16.33 -0.89
C VAL A 70 -17.02 17.17 -1.80
N SER A 71 -17.03 16.90 -3.12
CA SER A 71 -17.92 17.60 -4.05
C SER A 71 -19.41 17.36 -3.79
N LEU A 72 -19.80 16.15 -3.37
CA LEU A 72 -21.18 15.80 -3.02
C LEU A 72 -21.59 16.22 -1.61
N SER A 73 -20.70 16.84 -0.82
CA SER A 73 -20.98 17.22 0.57
C SER A 73 -21.84 18.48 0.73
N GLU A 74 -22.26 19.12 -0.37
CA GLU A 74 -23.06 20.35 -0.38
C GLU A 74 -22.45 21.49 0.47
N GLY A 75 -21.12 21.56 0.52
CA GLY A 75 -20.38 22.57 1.27
C GLY A 75 -20.17 22.24 2.75
N ALA A 76 -20.62 21.07 3.23
CA ALA A 76 -20.31 20.60 4.58
C ALA A 76 -18.82 20.29 4.77
N ILE A 77 -18.12 19.93 3.68
CA ILE A 77 -16.68 19.67 3.67
C ILE A 77 -16.07 20.47 2.52
N GLU A 78 -15.04 21.24 2.80
CA GLU A 78 -14.31 22.01 1.80
C GLU A 78 -12.95 21.39 1.47
N PHE A 79 -12.50 21.51 0.22
CA PHE A 79 -11.14 21.11 -0.17
C PHE A 79 -10.05 21.93 0.52
N SER A 80 -10.37 23.16 0.93
CA SER A 80 -9.51 24.07 1.70
C SER A 80 -9.25 23.58 3.12
N ALA A 81 -10.07 22.66 3.64
CA ALA A 81 -9.89 22.12 4.98
C ALA A 81 -8.50 21.46 5.09
N LEU A 82 -7.75 21.85 6.11
CA LEU A 82 -6.35 21.45 6.27
C LEU A 82 -6.21 19.92 6.26
N TRP A 83 -7.08 19.21 6.97
CA TRP A 83 -7.07 17.75 7.04
C TRP A 83 -7.34 17.06 5.70
N ILE A 84 -8.15 17.65 4.81
CA ILE A 84 -8.38 17.15 3.45
C ILE A 84 -7.10 17.31 2.62
N SER A 85 -6.50 18.49 2.64
CA SER A 85 -5.26 18.77 1.91
C SER A 85 -4.10 17.88 2.38
N LEU A 86 -3.95 17.70 3.70
CA LEU A 86 -2.95 16.79 4.27
C LEU A 86 -3.24 15.33 3.90
N SER A 87 -4.50 14.92 3.81
CA SER A 87 -4.88 13.56 3.40
C SER A 87 -4.46 13.28 1.95
N PHE A 88 -4.59 14.24 1.03
CA PHE A 88 -4.05 14.11 -0.33
C PHE A 88 -2.52 14.00 -0.32
N LEU A 89 -1.83 14.83 0.46
CA LEU A 89 -0.38 14.76 0.58
C LEU A 89 0.09 13.39 1.08
N VAL A 90 -0.57 12.86 2.12
CA VAL A 90 -0.28 11.52 2.66
C VAL A 90 -0.57 10.46 1.60
N TRP A 91 -1.66 10.57 0.84
CA TRP A 91 -1.98 9.66 -0.25
C TRP A 91 -0.92 9.66 -1.38
N PHE A 92 -0.46 10.84 -1.82
CA PHE A 92 0.64 10.94 -2.78
C PHE A 92 1.93 10.33 -2.23
N ALA A 93 2.25 10.56 -0.96
CA ALA A 93 3.40 9.96 -0.30
C ALA A 93 3.27 8.42 -0.25
N MET A 94 2.08 7.88 0.06
CA MET A 94 1.84 6.43 0.05
C MET A 94 2.09 5.84 -1.34
N ILE A 95 1.57 6.45 -2.40
CA ILE A 95 1.82 6.00 -3.78
C ILE A 95 3.30 6.08 -4.12
N GLY A 96 3.95 7.19 -3.78
CA GLY A 96 5.37 7.39 -4.03
C GLY A 96 6.23 6.32 -3.38
N VAL A 97 6.01 6.06 -2.09
CA VAL A 97 6.70 4.99 -1.32
C VAL A 97 6.42 3.63 -1.94
N ALA A 98 5.17 3.34 -2.26
CA ALA A 98 4.80 2.03 -2.77
C ALA A 98 5.42 1.72 -4.15
N HIS A 99 5.64 2.74 -5.00
CA HIS A 99 6.34 2.57 -6.28
C HIS A 99 7.85 2.55 -6.12
N ALA A 100 8.40 3.50 -5.37
CA ALA A 100 9.84 3.70 -5.25
C ALA A 100 10.51 2.59 -4.44
N LEU A 101 9.87 2.14 -3.37
CA LEU A 101 10.43 1.22 -2.38
C LEU A 101 9.74 -0.14 -2.37
N GLY A 102 8.40 -0.19 -2.51
CA GLY A 102 7.64 -1.44 -2.48
C GLY A 102 7.75 -2.25 -3.77
N LEU A 103 6.91 -1.94 -4.76
CA LEU A 103 6.70 -2.75 -5.96
C LEU A 103 7.96 -2.97 -6.79
N LYS A 104 8.82 -1.93 -6.90
CA LYS A 104 10.09 -2.03 -7.63
C LYS A 104 10.98 -3.11 -7.04
N HIS A 105 11.17 -3.10 -5.73
CA HIS A 105 12.08 -4.02 -5.05
C HIS A 105 11.46 -5.39 -4.81
N LEU A 106 10.14 -5.48 -4.64
CA LEU A 106 9.42 -6.75 -4.61
C LEU A 106 9.63 -7.53 -5.92
N LYS A 107 9.49 -6.86 -7.08
CA LYS A 107 9.75 -7.47 -8.39
C LYS A 107 11.20 -7.88 -8.57
N ALA A 108 12.15 -7.06 -8.11
CA ALA A 108 13.57 -7.38 -8.18
C ALA A 108 13.91 -8.62 -7.33
N ALA A 109 13.39 -8.69 -6.10
CA ALA A 109 13.57 -9.85 -5.23
C ALA A 109 12.94 -11.13 -5.81
N ALA A 110 11.75 -11.03 -6.43
CA ALA A 110 11.10 -12.16 -7.10
C ALA A 110 11.95 -12.69 -8.26
N ALA A 111 12.37 -11.81 -9.17
CA ALA A 111 13.23 -12.18 -10.29
C ALA A 111 14.55 -12.80 -9.82
N ARG A 112 15.15 -12.24 -8.76
CA ARG A 112 16.38 -12.79 -8.19
C ARG A 112 16.18 -14.18 -7.57
N ALA A 113 15.06 -14.40 -6.88
CA ALA A 113 14.74 -15.71 -6.33
C ALA A 113 14.56 -16.79 -7.41
N ASP A 114 14.03 -16.44 -8.58
CA ASP A 114 13.87 -17.36 -9.72
C ASP A 114 15.22 -17.75 -10.37
N GLU A 115 16.24 -16.88 -10.28
CA GLU A 115 17.57 -17.12 -10.85
C GLU A 115 18.49 -17.98 -9.97
N LEU A 116 18.23 -18.02 -8.65
CA LEU A 116 19.06 -18.71 -7.68
C LEU A 116 18.83 -20.22 -7.68
N ASP A 117 19.80 -20.98 -7.14
CA ASP A 117 19.57 -22.38 -6.83
C ASP A 117 18.39 -22.48 -5.84
N PRO A 118 17.38 -23.34 -6.08
CA PRO A 118 16.19 -23.43 -5.24
C PRO A 118 16.45 -23.72 -3.75
N THR A 119 17.64 -24.26 -3.43
CA THR A 119 18.07 -24.60 -2.07
C THR A 119 18.85 -23.48 -1.37
N THR A 120 19.28 -22.45 -2.10
CA THR A 120 19.94 -21.27 -1.52
C THR A 120 19.00 -20.56 -0.55
N ASP A 121 19.47 -20.25 0.66
CA ASP A 121 18.75 -19.38 1.56
C ASP A 121 18.70 -17.97 0.95
N LEU A 122 17.49 -17.42 0.78
CA LEU A 122 17.33 -16.11 0.15
C LEU A 122 18.03 -14.99 0.95
N ALA A 123 18.18 -15.18 2.26
CA ALA A 123 18.88 -14.22 3.12
C ALA A 123 20.39 -14.16 2.87
N ASP A 124 20.98 -15.20 2.27
CA ASP A 124 22.41 -15.27 1.99
C ASP A 124 22.79 -14.58 0.66
N ASP A 125 21.82 -14.35 -0.24
CA ASP A 125 22.04 -13.59 -1.48
C ASP A 125 21.96 -12.09 -1.22
N ALA A 126 23.07 -11.38 -1.45
CA ALA A 126 23.20 -9.96 -1.12
C ALA A 126 22.23 -9.06 -1.91
N GLU A 127 21.93 -9.40 -3.16
CA GLU A 127 21.04 -8.62 -4.04
C GLU A 127 19.57 -8.80 -3.65
N ALA A 128 19.15 -10.04 -3.40
CA ALA A 128 17.82 -10.34 -2.87
C ALA A 128 17.63 -9.67 -1.50
N LEU A 129 18.62 -9.78 -0.61
CA LEU A 129 18.56 -9.16 0.72
C LEU A 129 18.46 -7.63 0.66
N ASP A 130 19.21 -6.96 -0.21
CA ASP A 130 19.12 -5.51 -0.41
C ASP A 130 17.72 -5.09 -0.91
N SER A 131 17.19 -5.81 -1.89
CA SER A 131 15.83 -5.55 -2.41
C SER A 131 14.78 -5.74 -1.31
N MET A 132 14.86 -6.83 -0.55
CA MET A 132 13.94 -7.11 0.54
C MET A 132 14.03 -6.07 1.67
N LYS A 133 15.21 -5.53 1.97
CA LYS A 133 15.39 -4.44 2.93
C LYS A 133 14.73 -3.15 2.46
N LYS A 134 14.90 -2.77 1.19
CA LYS A 134 14.29 -1.56 0.63
C LYS A 134 12.77 -1.68 0.58
N MET A 135 12.26 -2.85 0.23
CA MET A 135 10.84 -3.16 0.32
C MET A 135 10.33 -3.08 1.76
N GLY A 136 11.06 -3.66 2.73
CA GLY A 136 10.70 -3.58 4.15
C GLY A 136 10.69 -2.13 4.69
N LEU A 137 11.60 -1.28 4.23
CA LEU A 137 11.55 0.16 4.50
C LEU A 137 10.29 0.81 3.90
N GLY A 138 9.95 0.45 2.67
CA GLY A 138 8.72 0.88 2.01
C GLY A 138 7.46 0.49 2.80
N ASP A 139 7.40 -0.75 3.28
CA ASP A 139 6.31 -1.26 4.12
C ASP A 139 6.21 -0.48 5.43
N ALA A 140 7.33 -0.26 6.13
CA ALA A 140 7.37 0.51 7.38
C ALA A 140 6.89 1.96 7.18
N LEU A 141 7.39 2.63 6.14
CA LEU A 141 6.94 3.99 5.79
C LEU A 141 5.46 4.01 5.40
N GLY A 142 5.00 3.02 4.62
CA GLY A 142 3.60 2.87 4.24
C GLY A 142 2.68 2.71 5.45
N GLN A 143 3.08 1.94 6.46
CA GLN A 143 2.31 1.80 7.71
C GLN A 143 2.28 3.09 8.52
N LEU A 144 3.39 3.82 8.62
CA LEU A 144 3.40 5.14 9.29
C LEU A 144 2.51 6.15 8.59
N LEU A 145 2.53 6.17 7.25
CA LEU A 145 1.65 7.01 6.45
C LEU A 145 0.18 6.64 6.61
N LEU A 146 -0.14 5.34 6.68
CA LEU A 146 -1.49 4.86 6.99
C LEU A 146 -1.96 5.36 8.37
N VAL A 147 -1.14 5.23 9.40
CA VAL A 147 -1.46 5.76 10.73
C VAL A 147 -1.69 7.27 10.66
N GLY A 148 -0.83 8.00 9.94
CA GLY A 148 -1.01 9.44 9.69
C GLY A 148 -2.35 9.77 9.02
N ALA A 149 -2.73 9.01 7.98
CA ALA A 149 -4.02 9.17 7.31
C ALA A 149 -5.20 8.93 8.27
N LEU A 150 -5.15 7.88 9.08
CA LEU A 150 -6.19 7.57 10.07
C LEU A 150 -6.32 8.68 11.13
N VAL A 151 -5.19 9.21 11.63
CA VAL A 151 -5.19 10.32 12.58
C VAL A 151 -5.85 11.56 11.96
N LEU A 152 -5.50 11.91 10.72
CA LEU A 152 -6.11 13.04 10.02
C LEU A 152 -7.62 12.87 9.85
N MET A 153 -8.08 11.66 9.52
CA MET A 153 -9.50 11.35 9.34
C MET A 153 -10.29 11.39 10.65
N ILE A 154 -9.69 10.97 11.76
CA ILE A 154 -10.35 10.89 13.07
C ILE A 154 -10.36 12.24 13.78
N TRP A 155 -9.23 12.95 13.81
CA TRP A 155 -9.08 14.18 14.59
C TRP A 155 -9.49 15.44 13.84
N GLN A 156 -9.49 15.43 12.51
CA GLN A 156 -9.99 16.53 11.67
C GLN A 156 -9.55 17.92 12.20
N PRO A 157 -8.24 18.18 12.34
CA PRO A 157 -7.78 19.45 12.87
C PRO A 157 -8.38 20.59 12.05
N SER A 158 -9.11 21.45 12.76
CA SER A 158 -9.86 22.60 12.26
C SER A 158 -8.95 23.70 11.76
#